data_AF-A0A8I0ZY39-F1
#
_entry.id   AF-A0A8I0ZY39-F1
#
_cell.length_a   1.000
_cell.length_b   1.000
_cell.length_c   1.000
_cell.angle_alpha   90.00
_cell.angle_beta   90.00
_cell.angle_gamma   90.00
#
_symmetry.space_group_name_H-M   'P 1'
#
loop_
_entity.id
_entity.type
_entity.pdbx_description
1 polymer ?
#
loop_
_entity_poly.entity_id
_entity_poly.type
_entity_poly.pdbx_seq_one_letter_code
_entity_poly.pdbx_strand_id
1 'polypeptide(L)'
;MTEQVRKPRARRTFSAFGEIRKMPSEYEIVTHGQNWTTRQNRTSAFEQNPSSAPNLWFKTYRDNSALQAHDWEQFRDPDQYTYRTYVNAQAESESQVHGVLEEYASAGSAATLAPGWVETLATLYTPSRYPVHGFQQIEAYIGYMAPTSYVTNAAGLATADFLRRVTTIAYRTRELQIAQPSSGIGTDRERRVWETHPGWQPARKAVESMLATYDWGEAFTALNLVLLPTLDDVLSRQFGEIARDNGDELTWLLHGFLDADNQRRNRWSIALAEFAITQQPTSASAIEKWATKWSPIADAAAHGLATILAETPEIPRNADAVTAGARAAREDFLRGILAPAEAVAKVSTP
;
A
#
# COMPACT_ATOMS: atom_id res chain seq x y z
N MET A 1 -20.57 -44.44 -37.27
CA MET A 1 -21.01 -43.04 -37.40
C MET A 1 -19.88 -42.17 -36.89
N THR A 2 -19.17 -41.52 -37.80
CA THR A 2 -18.15 -40.52 -37.47
C THR A 2 -18.86 -39.26 -37.00
N GLU A 3 -18.75 -38.97 -35.70
CA GLU A 3 -19.28 -37.75 -35.10
C GLU A 3 -18.58 -36.55 -35.77
N GLN A 4 -19.31 -35.80 -36.59
CA GLN A 4 -18.80 -34.58 -37.19
C GLN A 4 -18.52 -33.57 -36.07
N VAL A 5 -17.24 -33.43 -35.71
CA VAL A 5 -16.78 -32.40 -34.78
C VAL A 5 -17.12 -31.05 -35.39
N ARG A 6 -18.19 -30.43 -34.88
CA ARG A 6 -18.64 -29.10 -35.29
C ARG A 6 -17.50 -28.11 -35.05
N LYS A 7 -17.06 -27.40 -36.10
CA LYS A 7 -16.05 -26.34 -35.95
C LYS A 7 -16.52 -25.34 -34.88
N PRO A 8 -15.68 -24.98 -33.89
CA PRO A 8 -16.04 -23.99 -32.90
C PRO A 8 -16.41 -22.68 -33.59
N ARG A 9 -17.54 -22.08 -33.21
CA ARG A 9 -17.92 -20.74 -33.70
C ARG A 9 -16.84 -19.74 -33.28
N ALA A 10 -16.48 -18.84 -34.20
CA ALA A 10 -15.58 -17.74 -33.89
C ALA A 10 -16.16 -16.89 -32.73
N ARG A 11 -15.36 -16.67 -31.69
CA ARG A 11 -15.74 -15.84 -30.54
C ARG A 11 -15.26 -14.41 -30.77
N ARG A 12 -16.03 -13.44 -30.26
CA ARG A 12 -15.70 -12.00 -30.36
C ARG A 12 -14.71 -11.54 -29.29
N THR A 13 -14.49 -12.34 -28.26
CA THR A 13 -13.54 -12.11 -27.16
C THR A 13 -12.96 -13.45 -26.68
N PHE A 14 -12.03 -13.41 -25.73
CA PHE A 14 -11.44 -14.58 -25.08
C PHE A 14 -12.52 -15.49 -24.48
N SER A 15 -12.29 -16.80 -24.54
CA SER A 15 -13.26 -17.81 -24.11
C SER A 15 -13.62 -17.72 -22.63
N ALA A 16 -12.74 -17.16 -21.80
CA ALA A 16 -12.93 -16.96 -20.37
C ALA A 16 -14.16 -16.08 -20.03
N PHE A 17 -14.52 -15.15 -20.91
CA PHE A 17 -15.68 -14.27 -20.71
C PHE A 17 -17.03 -14.89 -21.13
N GLY A 18 -17.04 -16.13 -21.63
CA GLY A 18 -18.27 -16.83 -22.01
C GLY A 18 -19.05 -16.13 -23.13
N GLU A 19 -20.39 -16.17 -23.03
CA GLU A 19 -21.29 -15.43 -23.92
C GLU A 19 -21.49 -14.01 -23.39
N ILE A 20 -20.93 -13.04 -24.09
CA ILE A 20 -20.95 -11.64 -23.67
C ILE A 20 -22.10 -10.86 -24.30
N ARG A 21 -22.79 -10.05 -23.48
CA ARG A 21 -23.71 -9.00 -23.98
C ARG A 21 -22.99 -7.68 -24.26
N LYS A 22 -21.94 -7.38 -23.49
CA LYS A 22 -21.09 -6.19 -23.61
C LYS A 22 -19.64 -6.62 -23.82
N MET A 23 -18.91 -5.94 -24.70
CA MET A 23 -17.47 -6.19 -24.88
C MET A 23 -16.72 -5.87 -23.58
N PRO A 24 -15.84 -6.77 -23.10
CA PRO A 24 -14.98 -6.47 -21.98
C PRO A 24 -14.06 -5.29 -22.31
N SER A 25 -13.75 -4.51 -21.28
CA SER A 25 -12.78 -3.42 -21.37
C SER A 25 -11.37 -3.94 -21.69
N GLU A 26 -10.46 -3.05 -22.13
CA GLU A 26 -9.03 -3.40 -22.26
C GLU A 26 -8.46 -3.93 -20.94
N TYR A 27 -8.80 -3.27 -19.82
CA TYR A 27 -8.43 -3.70 -18.47
C TYR A 27 -8.84 -5.14 -18.19
N GLU A 28 -10.10 -5.50 -18.47
CA GLU A 28 -10.58 -6.85 -18.28
C GLU A 28 -9.87 -7.84 -19.20
N ILE A 29 -9.72 -7.49 -20.49
CA ILE A 29 -9.07 -8.35 -21.48
C ILE A 29 -7.66 -8.76 -21.05
N VAL A 30 -6.88 -7.85 -20.46
CA VAL A 30 -5.49 -8.12 -20.06
C VAL A 30 -5.33 -8.60 -18.61
N THR A 31 -6.40 -8.58 -17.81
CA THR A 31 -6.33 -8.90 -16.37
C THR A 31 -7.11 -10.16 -15.97
N HIS A 32 -8.21 -10.48 -16.64
CA HIS A 32 -9.13 -11.54 -16.20
C HIS A 32 -8.51 -12.94 -16.24
N GLY A 33 -8.68 -13.73 -15.17
CA GLY A 33 -8.37 -15.16 -15.13
C GLY A 33 -6.89 -15.54 -15.35
N GLN A 34 -5.95 -14.64 -15.05
CA GLN A 34 -4.51 -14.88 -15.27
C GLN A 34 -3.85 -15.67 -14.13
N ASN A 35 -4.43 -15.67 -12.93
CA ASN A 35 -3.93 -16.43 -11.79
C ASN A 35 -4.22 -17.93 -11.97
N TRP A 36 -3.39 -18.61 -12.75
CA TRP A 36 -3.51 -20.04 -13.03
C TRP A 36 -3.51 -20.90 -11.75
N THR A 37 -2.91 -20.39 -10.66
CA THR A 37 -2.86 -21.04 -9.34
C THR A 37 -4.22 -21.10 -8.61
N THR A 38 -5.30 -20.56 -9.19
CA THR A 38 -6.66 -20.50 -8.58
C THR A 38 -7.72 -21.20 -9.44
N ARG A 39 -7.35 -21.80 -10.57
CA ARG A 39 -8.28 -22.48 -11.48
C ARG A 39 -9.00 -23.64 -10.79
N GLN A 40 -10.32 -23.74 -10.98
CA GLN A 40 -11.22 -24.70 -10.33
C GLN A 40 -10.88 -26.18 -10.60
N ASN A 41 -10.34 -26.51 -11.78
CA ASN A 41 -10.08 -27.90 -12.18
C ASN A 41 -8.73 -28.44 -11.69
N ARG A 42 -8.29 -28.09 -10.48
CA ARG A 42 -6.97 -28.48 -9.96
C ARG A 42 -7.06 -28.91 -8.50
N THR A 43 -6.20 -29.85 -8.13
CA THR A 43 -6.12 -30.41 -6.77
C THR A 43 -5.23 -29.58 -5.83
N SER A 44 -4.35 -28.74 -6.37
CA SER A 44 -3.42 -27.89 -5.63
C SER A 44 -2.97 -26.66 -6.44
N ALA A 45 -2.35 -25.69 -5.77
CA ALA A 45 -1.89 -24.44 -6.36
C ALA A 45 -0.86 -24.63 -7.49
N PHE A 46 0.08 -25.55 -7.33
CA PHE A 46 1.14 -25.91 -8.27
C PHE A 46 0.96 -27.36 -8.75
N GLU A 47 1.42 -27.65 -9.96
CA GLU A 47 1.40 -28.98 -10.61
C GLU A 47 2.49 -29.90 -10.05
N GLN A 48 2.45 -30.10 -8.73
CA GLN A 48 3.36 -30.94 -7.96
C GLN A 48 2.56 -31.71 -6.90
N ASN A 49 3.22 -32.51 -6.06
CA ASN A 49 2.56 -33.19 -4.95
C ASN A 49 1.73 -32.18 -4.12
N PRO A 50 0.43 -32.41 -3.87
CA PRO A 50 -0.42 -31.50 -3.09
C PRO A 50 0.07 -31.23 -1.66
N SER A 51 0.92 -32.11 -1.12
CA SER A 51 1.58 -31.93 0.18
C SER A 51 2.97 -31.27 0.11
N SER A 52 3.40 -30.80 -1.06
CA SER A 52 4.64 -30.03 -1.18
C SER A 52 4.54 -28.71 -0.41
N ALA A 53 5.67 -28.23 0.11
CA ALA A 53 5.71 -26.99 0.90
C ALA A 53 5.04 -25.79 0.18
N PRO A 54 5.28 -25.52 -1.13
CA PRO A 54 4.58 -24.45 -1.83
C PRO A 54 3.06 -24.64 -1.90
N ASN A 55 2.58 -25.87 -2.11
CA ASN A 55 1.15 -26.15 -2.15
C ASN A 55 0.49 -25.98 -0.77
N LEU A 56 1.14 -26.48 0.29
CA LEU A 56 0.67 -26.29 1.66
C LEU A 56 0.68 -24.81 2.05
N TRP A 57 1.66 -24.03 1.57
CA TRP A 57 1.72 -22.59 1.80
C TRP A 57 0.49 -21.87 1.24
N PHE A 58 0.20 -22.04 -0.05
CA PHE A 58 -0.97 -21.41 -0.68
C PHE A 58 -2.28 -21.91 -0.09
N LYS A 59 -2.39 -23.22 0.20
CA LYS A 59 -3.57 -23.77 0.85
C LYS A 59 -3.81 -23.12 2.22
N THR A 60 -2.76 -22.95 3.01
CA THR A 60 -2.86 -22.41 4.38
C THR A 60 -3.13 -20.91 4.38
N TYR A 61 -2.37 -20.17 3.57
CA TYR A 61 -2.27 -18.72 3.69
C TYR A 61 -3.04 -17.93 2.62
N ARG A 62 -3.53 -18.59 1.57
CA ARG A 62 -4.45 -18.00 0.59
C ARG A 62 -5.82 -18.65 0.65
N ASP A 63 -5.88 -19.94 0.34
CA ASP A 63 -7.15 -20.63 0.07
C ASP A 63 -8.01 -20.76 1.33
N ASN A 64 -7.38 -20.94 2.50
CA ASN A 64 -8.05 -21.04 3.80
C ASN A 64 -8.03 -19.74 4.62
N SER A 65 -7.70 -18.60 4.01
CA SER A 65 -7.80 -17.31 4.70
C SER A 65 -9.23 -17.05 5.17
N ALA A 66 -9.40 -16.31 6.26
CA ALA A 66 -10.73 -15.90 6.72
C ALA A 66 -11.37 -14.83 5.81
N LEU A 67 -10.58 -14.11 5.01
CA LEU A 67 -11.07 -13.18 4.01
C LEU A 67 -11.47 -13.96 2.74
N GLN A 68 -12.77 -14.02 2.45
CA GLN A 68 -13.32 -14.84 1.38
C GLN A 68 -14.30 -14.04 0.51
N ALA A 69 -14.51 -14.51 -0.71
CA ALA A 69 -15.56 -14.06 -1.63
C ALA A 69 -16.04 -15.27 -2.43
N HIS A 70 -17.31 -15.28 -2.86
CA HIS A 70 -17.83 -16.38 -3.68
C HIS A 70 -17.08 -16.53 -5.02
N ASP A 71 -16.71 -15.40 -5.63
CA ASP A 71 -16.01 -15.39 -6.90
C ASP A 71 -15.09 -14.17 -7.02
N TRP A 72 -13.81 -14.35 -6.67
CA TRP A 72 -12.80 -13.30 -6.73
C TRP A 72 -12.64 -12.68 -8.13
N GLU A 73 -12.98 -13.39 -9.20
CA GLU A 73 -12.86 -12.88 -10.58
C GLU A 73 -13.89 -11.80 -10.92
N GLN A 74 -14.83 -11.49 -10.03
CA GLN A 74 -15.76 -10.37 -10.15
C GLN A 74 -15.19 -9.05 -9.65
N PHE A 75 -14.09 -9.07 -8.88
CA PHE A 75 -13.46 -7.84 -8.41
C PHE A 75 -12.91 -7.02 -9.59
N ARG A 76 -13.01 -5.69 -9.49
CA ARG A 76 -12.40 -4.73 -10.42
C ARG A 76 -11.77 -3.62 -9.60
N ASP A 77 -10.52 -3.30 -9.89
CA ASP A 77 -9.91 -2.06 -9.41
C ASP A 77 -10.74 -0.86 -9.92
N PRO A 78 -11.20 0.07 -9.06
CA PRO A 78 -11.91 1.27 -9.49
C PRO A 78 -11.16 2.09 -10.55
N ASP A 79 -9.82 2.13 -10.48
CA ASP A 79 -8.99 2.90 -11.40
C ASP A 79 -8.71 2.14 -12.72
N GLN A 80 -8.94 0.83 -12.75
CA GLN A 80 -8.80 -0.04 -13.94
C GLN A 80 -7.47 0.10 -14.69
N TYR A 81 -6.36 0.30 -13.95
CA TYR A 81 -5.06 0.47 -14.58
C TYR A 81 -4.58 -0.82 -15.25
N THR A 82 -4.17 -0.68 -16.51
CA THR A 82 -3.28 -1.64 -17.19
C THR A 82 -1.84 -1.19 -17.04
N TYR A 83 -0.87 -2.06 -17.37
CA TYR A 83 0.54 -1.66 -17.41
C TYR A 83 0.76 -0.39 -18.25
N ARG A 84 0.11 -0.31 -19.42
CA ARG A 84 0.23 0.82 -20.34
C ARG A 84 -0.31 2.11 -19.73
N THR A 85 -1.51 2.09 -19.13
CA THR A 85 -2.10 3.29 -18.55
C THR A 85 -1.36 3.73 -17.29
N TYR A 86 -0.88 2.77 -16.48
CA TYR A 86 -0.06 3.05 -15.30
C TYR A 86 1.26 3.73 -15.68
N VAL A 87 2.03 3.15 -16.60
CA VAL A 87 3.33 3.73 -16.99
C VAL A 87 3.18 5.12 -17.58
N ASN A 88 2.12 5.36 -18.39
CA ASN A 88 1.86 6.69 -18.91
C ASN A 88 1.52 7.70 -17.81
N ALA A 89 0.67 7.33 -16.85
CA ALA A 89 0.32 8.19 -15.72
C ALA A 89 1.54 8.50 -14.84
N GLN A 90 2.36 7.50 -14.52
CA GLN A 90 3.58 7.71 -13.73
C GLN A 90 4.64 8.50 -14.52
N ALA A 91 4.73 8.38 -15.84
CA ALA A 91 5.66 9.18 -16.64
C ALA A 91 5.33 10.69 -16.58
N GLU A 92 4.04 11.04 -16.63
CA GLU A 92 3.58 12.42 -16.46
C GLU A 92 3.89 12.93 -15.04
N SER A 93 3.56 12.13 -14.02
CA SER A 93 3.82 12.46 -12.62
C SER A 93 5.33 12.60 -12.31
N GLU A 94 6.18 11.73 -12.85
CA GLU A 94 7.63 11.83 -12.69
C GLU A 94 8.24 13.03 -13.41
N SER A 95 7.65 13.48 -14.52
CA SER A 95 8.06 14.72 -15.17
C SER A 95 7.84 15.93 -14.24
N GLN A 96 6.74 15.95 -13.48
CA GLN A 96 6.45 17.00 -12.49
C GLN A 96 7.41 16.93 -11.30
N VAL A 97 7.62 15.73 -10.74
CA VAL A 97 8.57 15.51 -9.64
C VAL A 97 9.97 15.95 -10.04
N HIS A 98 10.43 15.57 -11.22
CA HIS A 98 11.75 15.93 -11.71
C HIS A 98 11.90 17.45 -11.89
N GLY A 99 10.90 18.12 -12.49
CA GLY A 99 10.93 19.57 -12.67
C GLY A 99 11.06 20.33 -11.34
N VAL A 100 10.30 19.93 -10.31
CA VAL A 100 10.37 20.56 -8.99
C VAL A 100 11.72 20.27 -8.29
N LEU A 101 12.26 19.06 -8.42
CA LEU A 101 13.60 18.76 -7.90
C LEU A 101 14.67 19.64 -8.55
N GLU A 102 14.66 19.79 -9.88
CA GLU A 102 15.64 20.62 -10.61
C GLU A 102 15.54 22.10 -10.26
N GLU A 103 14.33 22.64 -10.13
CA GLU A 103 14.09 24.04 -9.78
C GLU A 103 14.66 24.36 -8.39
N TYR A 104 14.34 23.54 -7.38
CA TYR A 104 14.80 23.75 -6.02
C TYR A 104 16.30 23.47 -5.84
N ALA A 105 16.85 22.51 -6.59
CA ALA A 105 18.28 22.27 -6.64
C ALA A 105 19.01 23.50 -7.20
N SER A 106 18.51 24.09 -8.29
CA SER A 106 19.07 25.30 -8.91
C SER A 106 18.98 26.52 -7.99
N ALA A 107 17.93 26.60 -7.17
CA ALA A 107 17.76 27.65 -6.15
C ALA A 107 18.64 27.43 -4.90
N GLY A 108 19.34 26.30 -4.77
CA GLY A 108 20.15 25.98 -3.60
C GLY A 108 19.34 25.78 -2.31
N SER A 109 18.04 25.46 -2.42
CA SER A 109 17.10 25.46 -1.29
C SER A 109 17.56 24.58 -0.13
N ALA A 110 18.08 23.38 -0.42
CA ALA A 110 18.55 22.45 0.60
C ALA A 110 19.67 23.01 1.51
N ALA A 111 20.49 23.94 1.02
CA ALA A 111 21.55 24.58 1.80
C ALA A 111 21.02 25.63 2.78
N THR A 112 19.80 26.13 2.55
CA THR A 112 19.18 27.21 3.34
C THR A 112 18.28 26.71 4.48
N LEU A 113 18.08 25.40 4.57
CA LEU A 113 17.25 24.78 5.61
C LEU A 113 17.83 25.04 7.00
N ALA A 114 16.94 25.30 7.96
CA ALA A 114 17.32 25.54 9.34
C ALA A 114 17.88 24.26 10.00
N PRO A 115 18.84 24.36 10.95
CA PRO A 115 19.54 23.19 11.49
C PRO A 115 18.65 22.14 12.15
N GLY A 116 17.59 22.54 12.87
CA GLY A 116 16.63 21.65 13.49
C GLY A 116 15.77 20.92 12.44
N TRP A 117 15.40 21.59 11.37
CA TRP A 117 14.73 20.93 10.24
C TRP A 117 15.64 19.94 9.51
N VAL A 118 16.92 20.27 9.29
CA VAL A 118 17.90 19.32 8.74
C VAL A 118 18.03 18.08 9.63
N GLU A 119 18.06 18.27 10.95
CA GLU A 119 18.06 17.17 11.93
C GLU A 119 16.77 16.35 11.87
N THR A 120 15.61 17.00 11.70
CA THR A 120 14.31 16.34 11.50
C THR A 120 14.32 15.47 10.24
N LEU A 121 14.84 15.98 9.12
CA LEU A 121 14.99 15.23 7.88
C LEU A 121 15.92 14.04 8.06
N ALA A 122 17.05 14.22 8.76
CA ALA A 122 18.03 13.17 9.03
C ALA A 122 17.51 12.06 9.96
N THR A 123 16.56 12.39 10.83
CA THR A 123 16.05 11.48 11.87
C THR A 123 14.69 10.87 11.51
N LEU A 124 13.87 11.52 10.68
CA LEU A 124 12.56 11.01 10.25
C LEU A 124 12.44 10.77 8.74
N TYR A 125 12.82 11.73 7.90
CA TYR A 125 12.55 11.60 6.46
C TYR A 125 13.47 10.59 5.78
N THR A 126 14.79 10.75 5.87
CA THR A 126 15.73 9.88 5.15
C THR A 126 15.74 8.43 5.67
N PRO A 127 15.50 8.13 6.96
CA PRO A 127 15.32 6.76 7.44
C PRO A 127 13.99 6.12 7.03
N SER A 128 12.98 6.90 6.63
CA SER A 128 11.68 6.35 6.20
C SER A 128 11.79 5.42 4.98
N ARG A 129 12.90 5.46 4.23
CA ARG A 129 13.21 4.49 3.16
C ARG A 129 13.14 3.03 3.62
N TYR A 130 13.48 2.73 4.88
CA TYR A 130 13.44 1.36 5.42
C TYR A 130 12.00 0.82 5.58
N PRO A 131 11.12 1.46 6.35
CA PRO A 131 9.73 1.01 6.46
C PRO A 131 8.99 1.08 5.12
N VAL A 132 9.25 2.10 4.27
CA VAL A 132 8.62 2.18 2.94
C VAL A 132 9.06 1.01 2.04
N HIS A 133 10.32 0.60 2.09
CA HIS A 133 10.75 -0.62 1.40
C HIS A 133 10.13 -1.89 2.02
N GLY A 134 9.88 -1.89 3.33
CA GLY A 134 9.08 -2.94 3.98
C GLY A 134 7.66 -3.01 3.42
N PHE A 135 6.98 -1.86 3.28
CA PHE A 135 5.64 -1.80 2.67
C PHE A 135 5.65 -2.30 1.22
N GLN A 136 6.69 -1.95 0.44
CA GLN A 136 6.92 -2.48 -0.90
C GLN A 136 6.96 -4.02 -0.90
N GLN A 137 7.72 -4.63 0.01
CA GLN A 137 7.84 -6.09 0.12
C GLN A 137 6.53 -6.75 0.52
N ILE A 138 5.76 -6.13 1.42
CA ILE A 138 4.48 -6.66 1.89
C ILE A 138 3.41 -6.57 0.79
N GLU A 139 3.31 -5.45 0.05
CA GLU A 139 2.42 -5.34 -1.12
C GLU A 139 2.78 -6.38 -2.20
N ALA A 140 4.07 -6.59 -2.46
CA ALA A 140 4.51 -7.60 -3.40
C ALA A 140 4.07 -9.01 -2.96
N TYR A 141 4.12 -9.28 -1.65
CA TYR A 141 3.62 -10.53 -1.06
C TYR A 141 2.10 -10.67 -1.19
N ILE A 142 1.34 -9.60 -0.90
CA ILE A 142 -0.12 -9.56 -1.10
C ILE A 142 -0.45 -9.89 -2.56
N GLY A 143 0.21 -9.25 -3.52
CA GLY A 143 0.01 -9.51 -4.94
C GLY A 143 0.36 -10.95 -5.35
N TYR A 144 1.44 -11.51 -4.81
CA TYR A 144 1.86 -12.89 -5.04
C TYR A 144 0.86 -13.92 -4.51
N MET A 145 0.27 -13.65 -3.34
CA MET A 145 -0.68 -14.53 -2.66
C MET A 145 -2.13 -14.27 -3.05
N ALA A 146 -2.43 -13.25 -3.85
CA ALA A 146 -3.80 -12.86 -4.14
C ALA A 146 -4.62 -13.96 -4.85
N PRO A 147 -5.92 -14.10 -4.54
CA PRO A 147 -6.79 -15.13 -5.11
C PRO A 147 -7.35 -14.78 -6.50
N THR A 148 -7.00 -13.62 -7.06
CA THR A 148 -7.35 -13.23 -8.43
C THR A 148 -6.30 -12.28 -8.99
N SER A 149 -6.13 -12.31 -10.32
CA SER A 149 -5.19 -11.43 -11.01
C SER A 149 -5.59 -9.95 -10.94
N TYR A 150 -6.86 -9.63 -10.68
CA TYR A 150 -7.30 -8.26 -10.45
C TYR A 150 -6.65 -7.64 -9.19
N VAL A 151 -6.54 -8.41 -8.11
CA VAL A 151 -5.85 -8.00 -6.88
C VAL A 151 -4.33 -8.07 -7.06
N THR A 152 -3.82 -9.11 -7.73
CA THR A 152 -2.38 -9.20 -8.07
C THR A 152 -1.91 -7.96 -8.81
N ASN A 153 -2.68 -7.47 -9.79
CA ASN A 153 -2.32 -6.27 -10.54
C ASN A 153 -2.36 -5.02 -9.65
N ALA A 154 -3.43 -4.81 -8.87
CA ALA A 154 -3.55 -3.64 -8.00
C ALA A 154 -2.39 -3.55 -6.97
N ALA A 155 -2.10 -4.66 -6.28
CA ALA A 155 -0.98 -4.75 -5.33
C ALA A 155 0.39 -4.64 -6.03
N GLY A 156 0.54 -5.20 -7.23
CA GLY A 156 1.75 -5.08 -8.04
C GLY A 156 2.04 -3.63 -8.46
N LEU A 157 1.01 -2.85 -8.81
CA LEU A 157 1.16 -1.43 -9.10
C LEU A 157 1.46 -0.62 -7.83
N ALA A 158 0.81 -0.93 -6.70
CA ALA A 158 1.13 -0.32 -5.40
C ALA A 158 2.59 -0.61 -4.96
N THR A 159 3.10 -1.80 -5.26
CA THR A 159 4.52 -2.16 -5.06
C THR A 159 5.44 -1.22 -5.86
N ALA A 160 5.08 -0.93 -7.12
CA ALA A 160 5.84 -0.02 -7.96
C ALA A 160 5.78 1.44 -7.45
N ASP A 161 4.65 1.89 -6.89
CA ASP A 161 4.57 3.19 -6.23
C ASP A 161 5.46 3.28 -4.99
N PHE A 162 5.52 2.22 -4.18
CA PHE A 162 6.41 2.22 -3.03
C PHE A 162 7.88 2.28 -3.45
N LEU A 163 8.24 1.59 -4.55
CA LEU A 163 9.57 1.74 -5.14
C LEU A 163 9.83 3.18 -5.61
N ARG A 164 8.84 3.83 -6.24
CA ARG A 164 8.89 5.24 -6.61
C ARG A 164 9.17 6.11 -5.37
N ARG A 165 8.39 5.96 -4.29
CA ARG A 165 8.60 6.70 -3.02
C ARG A 165 9.99 6.45 -2.42
N VAL A 166 10.46 5.19 -2.36
CA VAL A 166 11.83 4.87 -1.90
C VAL A 166 12.88 5.57 -2.77
N THR A 167 12.68 5.60 -4.08
CA THR A 167 13.58 6.26 -5.04
C THR A 167 13.61 7.77 -4.83
N THR A 168 12.46 8.41 -4.64
CA THR A 168 12.38 9.84 -4.30
C THR A 168 13.08 10.16 -2.98
N ILE A 169 12.88 9.33 -1.94
CA ILE A 169 13.57 9.49 -0.65
C ILE A 169 15.08 9.33 -0.83
N ALA A 170 15.54 8.33 -1.59
CA ALA A 170 16.95 8.11 -1.85
C ALA A 170 17.60 9.27 -2.62
N TYR A 171 16.91 9.81 -3.64
CA TYR A 171 17.35 10.98 -4.38
C TYR A 171 17.51 12.19 -3.47
N ARG A 172 16.45 12.52 -2.71
CA ARG A 172 16.47 13.62 -1.73
C ARG A 172 17.54 13.42 -0.65
N THR A 173 17.76 12.19 -0.19
CA THR A 173 18.85 11.86 0.75
C THR A 173 20.20 12.28 0.16
N ARG A 174 20.46 12.00 -1.12
CA ARG A 174 21.71 12.38 -1.77
C ARG A 174 21.84 13.89 -1.93
N GLU A 175 20.77 14.58 -2.31
CA GLU A 175 20.78 16.04 -2.41
C GLU A 175 21.06 16.71 -1.06
N LEU A 176 20.38 16.26 0.00
CA LEU A 176 20.61 16.74 1.37
C LEU A 176 22.04 16.45 1.83
N GLN A 177 22.58 15.27 1.53
CA GLN A 177 23.98 14.94 1.84
C GLN A 177 24.97 15.90 1.18
N ILE A 178 24.74 16.30 -0.07
CA ILE A 178 25.61 17.24 -0.78
C ILE A 178 25.49 18.64 -0.19
N ALA A 179 24.26 19.10 0.08
CA ALA A 179 24.00 20.44 0.58
C ALA A 179 24.36 20.63 2.08
N GLN A 180 24.26 19.56 2.87
CA GLN A 180 24.46 19.55 4.33
C GLN A 180 25.47 18.47 4.74
N PRO A 181 26.76 18.55 4.33
CA PRO A 181 27.73 17.47 4.52
C PRO A 181 28.04 17.12 5.98
N SER A 182 27.80 18.04 6.92
CA SER A 182 27.99 17.85 8.36
C SER A 182 26.80 17.17 9.05
N SER A 183 25.66 17.02 8.37
CA SER A 183 24.44 16.41 8.95
C SER A 183 24.55 14.90 9.16
N GLY A 184 25.50 14.23 8.51
CA GLY A 184 25.59 12.76 8.49
C GLY A 184 24.50 12.07 7.66
N ILE A 185 23.64 12.82 6.95
CA ILE A 185 22.69 12.26 5.98
C ILE A 185 23.44 11.52 4.86
N GLY A 186 22.87 10.40 4.40
CA GLY A 186 23.45 9.56 3.35
C GLY A 186 24.66 8.72 3.80
N THR A 187 24.83 8.53 5.11
CA THR A 187 25.85 7.66 5.70
C THR A 187 25.20 6.41 6.31
N ASP A 188 25.87 5.73 7.25
CA ASP A 188 25.26 4.66 8.04
C ASP A 188 24.30 5.18 9.14
N ARG A 189 24.17 6.51 9.26
CA ARG A 189 23.26 7.19 10.21
C ARG A 189 21.83 6.71 10.08
N GLU A 190 21.23 6.68 8.90
CA GLU A 190 19.79 6.35 8.82
C GLU A 190 19.51 4.91 9.25
N ARG A 191 20.43 3.98 8.96
CA ARG A 191 20.31 2.60 9.42
C ARG A 191 20.33 2.54 10.94
N ARG A 192 21.29 3.22 11.58
CA ARG A 192 21.35 3.30 13.04
C ARG A 192 20.09 3.93 13.62
N VAL A 193 19.61 5.02 13.05
CA VAL A 193 18.39 5.70 13.50
C VAL A 193 17.19 4.75 13.41
N TRP A 194 16.98 4.10 12.27
CA TRP A 194 15.93 3.09 12.11
C TRP A 194 16.05 1.94 13.13
N GLU A 195 17.26 1.41 13.31
CA GLU A 195 17.48 0.24 14.14
C GLU A 195 17.46 0.54 15.65
N THR A 196 17.72 1.78 16.09
CA THR A 196 17.97 2.08 17.51
C THR A 196 17.21 3.27 18.08
N HIS A 197 16.76 4.23 17.27
CA HIS A 197 16.07 5.42 17.78
C HIS A 197 14.72 5.02 18.40
N PRO A 198 14.41 5.45 19.65
CA PRO A 198 13.19 5.04 20.34
C PRO A 198 11.91 5.32 19.56
N GLY A 199 11.80 6.49 18.91
CA GLY A 199 10.64 6.86 18.10
C GLY A 199 10.39 5.93 16.90
N TRP A 200 11.42 5.27 16.37
CA TRP A 200 11.28 4.32 15.26
C TRP A 200 10.91 2.90 15.71
N GLN A 201 11.18 2.53 16.96
CA GLN A 201 11.07 1.12 17.38
C GLN A 201 9.66 0.54 17.26
N PRO A 202 8.57 1.27 17.58
CA PRO A 202 7.23 0.75 17.37
C PRO A 202 6.89 0.53 15.88
N ALA A 203 7.29 1.46 15.00
CA ALA A 203 7.11 1.32 13.55
C ALA A 203 7.96 0.17 12.97
N ARG A 204 9.19 0.01 13.46
CA ARG A 204 10.06 -1.12 13.12
C ARG A 204 9.44 -2.45 13.48
N LYS A 205 8.95 -2.58 14.71
CA LYS A 205 8.23 -3.78 15.16
C LYS A 205 7.00 -4.04 14.30
N ALA A 206 6.24 -3.02 13.93
CA ALA A 206 5.07 -3.16 13.07
C ALA A 206 5.44 -3.75 11.70
N VAL A 207 6.43 -3.17 11.02
CA VAL A 207 6.90 -3.63 9.71
C VAL A 207 7.49 -5.04 9.77
N GLU A 208 8.36 -5.33 10.73
CA GLU A 208 8.95 -6.67 10.88
C GLU A 208 7.88 -7.73 11.20
N SER A 209 6.86 -7.40 12.00
CA SER A 209 5.74 -8.31 12.28
C SER A 209 4.89 -8.55 11.02
N MET A 210 4.70 -7.53 10.19
CA MET A 210 3.98 -7.65 8.92
C MET A 210 4.71 -8.51 7.91
N LEU A 211 6.04 -8.42 7.83
CA LEU A 211 6.86 -9.29 6.97
C LEU A 211 6.77 -10.78 7.37
N ALA A 212 6.31 -11.07 8.58
CA ALA A 212 6.03 -12.42 9.07
C ALA A 212 4.53 -12.77 9.08
N THR A 213 3.66 -11.93 8.50
CA THR A 213 2.21 -12.15 8.42
C THR A 213 1.87 -12.76 7.06
N TYR A 214 1.65 -14.07 7.04
CA TYR A 214 1.54 -14.82 5.79
C TYR A 214 0.11 -15.00 5.27
N ASP A 215 -0.90 -14.99 6.13
CA ASP A 215 -2.30 -14.99 5.65
C ASP A 215 -2.52 -13.74 4.80
N TRP A 216 -2.86 -13.91 3.51
CA TRP A 216 -2.96 -12.78 2.58
C TRP A 216 -4.05 -11.78 2.98
N GLY A 217 -5.15 -12.26 3.56
CA GLY A 217 -6.26 -11.43 4.03
C GLY A 217 -5.87 -10.66 5.29
N GLU A 218 -5.11 -11.27 6.20
CA GLU A 218 -4.52 -10.56 7.33
C GLU A 218 -3.49 -9.53 6.86
N ALA A 219 -2.58 -9.90 5.96
CA ALA A 219 -1.56 -9.00 5.42
C ALA A 219 -2.19 -7.79 4.73
N PHE A 220 -3.20 -8.01 3.88
CA PHE A 220 -3.98 -6.95 3.26
C PHE A 220 -4.68 -6.06 4.29
N THR A 221 -5.41 -6.65 5.25
CA THR A 221 -6.14 -5.87 6.26
C THR A 221 -5.18 -5.03 7.12
N ALA A 222 -4.11 -5.64 7.60
CA ALA A 222 -3.17 -5.01 8.50
C ALA A 222 -2.33 -3.93 7.80
N LEU A 223 -1.91 -4.16 6.55
CA LEU A 223 -1.17 -3.15 5.80
C LEU A 223 -2.12 -2.07 5.26
N ASN A 224 -3.03 -2.43 4.38
CA ASN A 224 -3.78 -1.48 3.54
C ASN A 224 -4.91 -0.78 4.28
N LEU A 225 -5.50 -1.42 5.31
CA LEU A 225 -6.65 -0.87 6.03
C LEU A 225 -6.28 -0.28 7.40
N VAL A 226 -5.08 -0.57 7.92
CA VAL A 226 -4.68 -0.16 9.27
C VAL A 226 -3.38 0.62 9.26
N LEU A 227 -2.26 -0.02 8.91
CA LEU A 227 -0.93 0.59 9.02
C LEU A 227 -0.75 1.73 8.03
N LEU A 228 -1.09 1.55 6.75
CA LEU A 228 -0.88 2.58 5.73
C LEU A 228 -1.79 3.81 5.95
N PRO A 229 -3.10 3.71 6.22
CA PRO A 229 -3.91 4.87 6.58
C PRO A 229 -3.38 5.64 7.79
N THR A 230 -2.75 4.95 8.75
CA THR A 230 -2.13 5.59 9.92
C THR A 230 -0.77 6.22 9.59
N LEU A 231 0.12 5.46 8.95
CA LEU A 231 1.52 5.84 8.74
C LEU A 231 1.71 6.79 7.57
N ASP A 232 0.87 6.75 6.54
CA ASP A 232 0.86 7.77 5.49
C ASP A 232 0.31 9.10 5.99
N ASP A 233 -0.61 9.08 6.96
CA ASP A 233 -1.04 10.31 7.62
C ASP A 233 0.13 10.99 8.34
N VAL A 234 0.95 10.23 9.09
CA VAL A 234 2.14 10.77 9.77
C VAL A 234 3.27 11.11 8.81
N LEU A 235 3.73 10.13 8.02
CA LEU A 235 4.95 10.20 7.19
C LEU A 235 4.75 10.88 5.83
N SER A 236 3.51 11.20 5.45
CA SER A 236 3.23 11.97 4.23
C SER A 236 2.42 13.22 4.52
N ARG A 237 1.15 13.11 4.97
CA ARG A 237 0.26 14.28 5.08
C ARG A 237 0.76 15.28 6.13
N GLN A 238 0.84 14.84 7.38
CA GLN A 238 1.25 15.70 8.49
C GLN A 238 2.72 16.11 8.35
N PHE A 239 3.60 15.19 7.97
CA PHE A 239 5.01 15.52 7.73
C PHE A 239 5.18 16.59 6.63
N GLY A 240 4.44 16.51 5.53
CA GLY A 240 4.46 17.53 4.48
C GLY A 240 3.95 18.89 4.97
N GLU A 241 2.88 18.92 5.76
CA GLU A 241 2.38 20.16 6.39
C GLU A 241 3.42 20.78 7.33
N ILE A 242 4.08 19.96 8.15
CA ILE A 242 5.15 20.40 9.07
C ILE A 242 6.36 20.90 8.29
N ALA A 243 6.73 20.23 7.19
CA ALA A 243 7.81 20.64 6.31
C ALA A 243 7.59 22.05 5.77
N ARG A 244 6.39 22.31 5.22
CA ARG A 244 6.04 23.64 4.73
C ARG A 244 6.12 24.71 5.81
N ASP A 245 5.60 24.42 7.00
CA ASP A 245 5.64 25.36 8.13
C ASP A 245 7.08 25.63 8.60
N ASN A 246 7.99 24.67 8.45
CA ASN A 246 9.43 24.81 8.72
C ASN A 246 10.24 25.33 7.51
N GLY A 247 9.57 25.83 6.47
CA GLY A 247 10.21 26.45 5.30
C GLY A 247 10.76 25.47 4.25
N ASP A 248 10.43 24.18 4.33
CA ASP A 248 10.79 23.17 3.33
C ASP A 248 9.60 22.88 2.40
N GLU A 249 9.41 23.79 1.45
CA GLU A 249 8.36 23.70 0.44
C GLU A 249 8.60 22.52 -0.53
N LEU A 250 9.85 22.17 -0.83
CA LEU A 250 10.19 21.05 -1.69
C LEU A 250 9.66 19.72 -1.11
N THR A 251 9.93 19.45 0.16
CA THR A 251 9.43 18.24 0.82
C THR A 251 7.90 18.20 0.82
N TRP A 252 7.23 19.32 1.09
CA TRP A 252 5.76 19.41 1.00
C TRP A 252 5.24 19.07 -0.40
N LEU A 253 5.81 19.67 -1.46
CA LEU A 253 5.40 19.42 -2.85
C LEU A 253 5.60 17.96 -3.26
N LEU A 254 6.75 17.36 -2.92
CA LEU A 254 7.04 15.97 -3.23
C LEU A 254 6.05 15.02 -2.56
N HIS A 255 5.71 15.25 -1.29
CA HIS A 255 4.68 14.45 -0.62
C HIS A 255 3.29 14.64 -1.24
N GLY A 256 2.98 15.83 -1.77
CA GLY A 256 1.76 16.06 -2.56
C GLY A 256 1.69 15.20 -3.82
N PHE A 257 2.78 15.12 -4.60
CA PHE A 257 2.83 14.27 -5.80
C PHE A 257 2.78 12.76 -5.48
N LEU A 258 3.37 12.36 -4.36
CA LEU A 258 3.35 10.97 -3.90
C LEU A 258 2.00 10.58 -3.27
N ASP A 259 1.22 11.54 -2.77
CA ASP A 259 -0.09 11.24 -2.18
C ASP A 259 -1.08 10.68 -3.22
N ALA A 260 -0.95 11.05 -4.50
CA ALA A 260 -1.76 10.48 -5.57
C ALA A 260 -1.67 8.93 -5.63
N ASP A 261 -0.49 8.37 -5.35
CA ASP A 261 -0.28 6.93 -5.27
C ASP A 261 -0.96 6.33 -4.04
N ASN A 262 -0.84 6.99 -2.87
CA ASN A 262 -1.53 6.58 -1.65
C ASN A 262 -3.06 6.55 -1.86
N GLN A 263 -3.61 7.60 -2.48
CA GLN A 263 -5.05 7.67 -2.76
C GLN A 263 -5.50 6.57 -3.72
N ARG A 264 -4.70 6.24 -4.74
CA ARG A 264 -5.00 5.12 -5.66
C ARG A 264 -5.01 3.79 -4.92
N ARG A 265 -3.99 3.54 -4.09
CA ARG A 265 -3.93 2.34 -3.26
C ARG A 265 -5.14 2.24 -2.32
N ASN A 266 -5.49 3.36 -1.68
CA ASN A 266 -6.63 3.46 -0.79
C ASN A 266 -7.95 3.12 -1.49
N ARG A 267 -8.18 3.62 -2.72
CA ARG A 267 -9.40 3.32 -3.49
C ARG A 267 -9.59 1.83 -3.78
N TRP A 268 -8.57 1.14 -4.29
CA TRP A 268 -8.71 -0.30 -4.55
C TRP A 268 -8.80 -1.11 -3.26
N SER A 269 -8.17 -0.65 -2.18
CA SER A 269 -8.24 -1.32 -0.88
C SER A 269 -9.65 -1.24 -0.27
N ILE A 270 -10.29 -0.07 -0.30
CA ILE A 270 -11.69 0.08 0.11
C ILE A 270 -12.58 -0.81 -0.77
N ALA A 271 -12.45 -0.72 -2.09
CA ALA A 271 -13.26 -1.49 -3.02
C ALA A 271 -13.12 -3.00 -2.84
N LEU A 272 -11.91 -3.50 -2.55
CA LEU A 272 -11.67 -4.92 -2.31
C LEU A 272 -12.32 -5.39 -1.00
N ALA A 273 -12.21 -4.59 0.06
CA ALA A 273 -12.83 -4.90 1.35
C ALA A 273 -14.37 -4.92 1.23
N GLU A 274 -14.96 -3.90 0.61
CA GLU A 274 -16.41 -3.83 0.33
C GLU A 274 -16.88 -5.00 -0.55
N PHE A 275 -16.10 -5.33 -1.58
CA PHE A 275 -16.38 -6.46 -2.46
C PHE A 275 -16.39 -7.78 -1.69
N ALA A 276 -15.36 -8.04 -0.87
CA ALA A 276 -15.27 -9.27 -0.09
C ALA A 276 -16.43 -9.39 0.92
N ILE A 277 -16.79 -8.29 1.60
CA ILE A 277 -17.93 -8.24 2.53
C ILE A 277 -19.25 -8.52 1.79
N THR A 278 -19.45 -7.89 0.64
CA THR A 278 -20.67 -8.05 -0.17
C THR A 278 -20.81 -9.48 -0.69
N GLN A 279 -19.70 -10.07 -1.15
CA GLN A 279 -19.68 -11.45 -1.64
C GLN A 279 -19.75 -12.48 -0.52
N GLN A 280 -19.28 -12.15 0.69
CA GLN A 280 -19.29 -13.07 1.82
C GLN A 280 -19.31 -12.27 3.14
N PRO A 281 -20.47 -12.10 3.79
CA PRO A 281 -20.59 -11.24 4.97
C PRO A 281 -19.68 -11.61 6.15
N THR A 282 -19.25 -12.88 6.27
CA THR A 282 -18.28 -13.30 7.31
C THR A 282 -16.90 -12.65 7.16
N SER A 283 -16.58 -12.11 5.98
CA SER A 283 -15.36 -11.34 5.72
C SER A 283 -15.29 -10.06 6.55
N ALA A 284 -16.42 -9.45 6.91
CA ALA A 284 -16.46 -8.29 7.81
C ALA A 284 -15.85 -8.63 9.17
N SER A 285 -16.24 -9.77 9.76
CA SER A 285 -15.71 -10.22 11.05
C SER A 285 -14.21 -10.53 11.01
N ALA A 286 -13.70 -11.03 9.87
CA ALA A 286 -12.27 -11.24 9.67
C ALA A 286 -11.51 -9.90 9.66
N ILE A 287 -11.99 -8.94 8.88
CA ILE A 287 -11.43 -7.59 8.78
C ILE A 287 -11.44 -6.91 10.16
N GLU A 288 -12.57 -6.92 10.87
CA GLU A 288 -12.71 -6.33 12.21
C GLU A 288 -11.75 -6.94 13.22
N LYS A 289 -11.60 -8.27 13.23
CA LYS A 289 -10.68 -8.99 14.10
C LYS A 289 -9.24 -8.53 13.88
N TRP A 290 -8.80 -8.48 12.61
CA TRP A 290 -7.45 -8.05 12.30
C TRP A 290 -7.25 -6.55 12.50
N ALA A 291 -8.23 -5.71 12.17
CA ALA A 291 -8.19 -4.28 12.45
C ALA A 291 -8.04 -4.02 13.96
N THR A 292 -8.76 -4.75 14.79
CA THR A 292 -8.64 -4.70 16.25
C THR A 292 -7.25 -5.12 16.73
N LYS A 293 -6.68 -6.19 16.15
CA LYS A 293 -5.33 -6.67 16.47
C LYS A 293 -4.26 -5.63 16.13
N TRP A 294 -4.36 -4.99 14.96
CA TRP A 294 -3.30 -4.16 14.41
C TRP A 294 -3.42 -2.67 14.76
N SER A 295 -4.61 -2.17 15.12
CA SER A 295 -4.81 -0.75 15.46
C SER A 295 -3.94 -0.27 16.64
N PRO A 296 -3.79 -1.00 17.76
CA PRO A 296 -2.87 -0.58 18.82
C PRO A 296 -1.40 -0.55 18.40
N ILE A 297 -1.00 -1.42 17.45
CA ILE A 297 0.36 -1.45 16.89
C ILE A 297 0.58 -0.19 16.03
N ALA A 298 -0.41 0.15 15.19
CA ALA A 298 -0.38 1.35 14.38
C ALA A 298 -0.37 2.64 15.23
N ASP A 299 -1.14 2.69 16.32
CA ASP A 299 -1.14 3.81 17.25
C ASP A 299 0.23 4.00 17.93
N ALA A 300 0.85 2.90 18.38
CA ALA A 300 2.18 2.96 18.97
C ALA A 300 3.24 3.41 17.94
N ALA A 301 3.13 2.96 16.69
CA ALA A 301 3.97 3.41 15.58
C ALA A 301 3.81 4.91 15.30
N ALA A 302 2.56 5.39 15.17
CA ALA A 302 2.28 6.81 14.98
C ALA A 302 2.82 7.66 16.12
N HIS A 303 2.60 7.23 17.37
CA HIS A 303 3.09 7.95 18.54
C HIS A 303 4.62 8.03 18.60
N GLY A 304 5.32 6.92 18.34
CA GLY A 304 6.78 6.91 18.28
C GLY A 304 7.32 7.92 17.25
N LEU A 305 6.76 7.95 16.05
CA LEU A 305 7.16 8.90 15.01
C LEU A 305 6.79 10.34 15.37
N ALA A 306 5.64 10.55 16.01
CA ALA A 306 5.18 11.85 16.48
C ALA A 306 6.11 12.46 17.53
N THR A 307 6.80 11.65 18.35
CA THR A 307 7.82 12.17 19.29
C THR A 307 8.98 12.85 18.58
N ILE A 308 9.43 12.30 17.44
CA ILE A 308 10.50 12.91 16.63
C ILE A 308 10.04 14.28 16.11
N LEU A 309 8.80 14.37 15.60
CA LEU A 309 8.20 15.62 15.11
C LEU A 309 7.95 16.69 16.18
N ALA A 310 7.92 16.29 17.45
CA ALA A 310 7.78 17.20 18.58
C ALA A 310 9.12 17.77 19.06
N GLU A 311 10.24 17.08 18.80
CA GLU A 311 11.53 17.36 19.43
C GLU A 311 12.52 18.11 18.52
N THR A 312 12.59 17.76 17.24
CA THR A 312 13.67 18.23 16.35
C THR A 312 13.38 19.51 15.53
N PRO A 313 12.17 19.78 15.01
CA PRO A 313 11.94 20.93 14.13
C PRO A 313 11.84 22.26 14.88
N GLU A 314 12.13 23.38 14.21
CA GLU A 314 12.00 24.74 14.76
C GLU A 314 10.55 25.09 15.12
N ILE A 315 9.60 24.65 14.29
CA ILE A 315 8.16 24.75 14.51
C ILE A 315 7.61 23.34 14.75
N PRO A 316 7.61 22.86 16.02
CA PRO A 316 7.16 21.52 16.35
C PRO A 316 5.65 21.38 16.34
N ARG A 317 5.20 20.13 16.26
CA ARG A 317 3.82 19.73 16.51
C ARG A 317 3.74 18.90 17.78
N ASN A 318 2.66 19.08 18.53
CA ASN A 318 2.41 18.26 19.71
C ASN A 318 2.23 16.79 19.30
N ALA A 319 2.98 15.88 19.93
CA ALA A 319 2.98 14.46 19.57
C ALA A 319 1.61 13.78 19.73
N ASP A 320 0.84 14.16 20.76
CA ASP A 320 -0.52 13.62 20.97
C ASP A 320 -1.47 14.09 19.87
N ALA A 321 -1.34 15.34 19.42
CA ALA A 321 -2.13 15.87 18.30
C ALA A 321 -1.82 15.13 16.99
N VAL A 322 -0.53 14.86 16.71
CA VAL A 322 -0.12 14.08 15.53
C VAL A 322 -0.65 12.66 15.60
N THR A 323 -0.52 12.02 16.77
CA THR A 323 -1.03 10.66 17.02
C THR A 323 -2.55 10.58 16.85
N ALA A 324 -3.27 11.55 17.41
CA ALA A 324 -4.73 11.62 17.30
C ALA A 324 -5.20 11.84 15.86
N GLY A 325 -4.51 12.68 15.10
CA GLY A 325 -4.77 12.88 13.67
C GLY A 325 -4.63 11.58 12.87
N ALA A 326 -3.54 10.84 13.10
CA ALA A 326 -3.30 9.57 12.42
C ALA A 326 -4.32 8.49 12.80
N ARG A 327 -4.73 8.44 14.08
CA ARG A 327 -5.81 7.55 14.54
C ARG A 327 -7.13 7.91 13.85
N ALA A 328 -7.50 9.19 13.82
CA ALA A 328 -8.73 9.65 13.20
C ALA A 328 -8.77 9.32 11.70
N ALA A 329 -7.66 9.54 10.98
CA ALA A 329 -7.54 9.19 9.57
C ALA A 329 -7.82 7.69 9.32
N ARG A 330 -7.24 6.80 10.15
CA ARG A 330 -7.52 5.36 10.07
C ARG A 330 -8.98 5.03 10.43
N GLU A 331 -9.52 5.62 11.49
CA GLU A 331 -10.90 5.34 11.92
C GLU A 331 -11.94 5.76 10.88
N ASP A 332 -11.74 6.91 10.24
CA ASP A 332 -12.59 7.37 9.14
C ASP A 332 -12.47 6.44 7.92
N PHE A 333 -11.24 5.99 7.61
CA PHE A 333 -10.98 5.03 6.55
C PHE A 333 -11.72 3.69 6.77
N LEU A 334 -11.61 3.12 7.98
CA LEU A 334 -12.29 1.87 8.35
C LEU A 334 -13.81 2.03 8.42
N ARG A 335 -14.30 3.18 8.90
CA ARG A 335 -15.75 3.45 8.98
C ARG A 335 -16.40 3.47 7.61
N GLY A 336 -15.72 4.01 6.59
CA GLY A 336 -16.18 3.97 5.21
C GLY A 336 -16.44 2.55 4.71
N ILE A 337 -15.61 1.59 5.14
CA ILE A 337 -15.68 0.18 4.73
C ILE A 337 -16.73 -0.61 5.52
N LEU A 338 -16.80 -0.42 6.85
CA LEU A 338 -17.59 -1.28 7.74
C LEU A 338 -19.04 -0.79 7.95
N ALA A 339 -19.32 0.51 7.83
CA ALA A 339 -20.67 1.04 8.05
C ALA A 339 -21.75 0.48 7.08
N PRO A 340 -21.46 0.27 5.77
CA PRO A 340 -22.40 -0.39 4.88
C PRO A 340 -22.70 -1.85 5.28
N ALA A 341 -21.73 -2.56 5.86
CA ALA A 341 -21.88 -3.95 6.29
C ALA A 341 -22.85 -4.09 7.47
N GLU A 342 -22.77 -3.18 8.45
CA GLU A 342 -23.67 -3.16 9.61
C GLU A 342 -25.14 -2.92 9.21
N ALA A 343 -25.37 -2.12 8.16
CA ALA A 343 -26.71 -1.86 7.64
C ALA A 343 -27.32 -3.11 6.98
N VAL A 344 -26.51 -3.90 6.25
CA VAL A 344 -26.96 -5.15 5.63
C VAL A 344 -27.22 -6.24 6.68
N ALA A 345 -26.38 -6.33 7.71
CA ALA A 345 -26.56 -7.30 8.80
C ALA A 345 -27.84 -7.06 9.62
N LYS A 346 -28.18 -5.78 9.87
CA LYS A 346 -29.40 -5.38 10.60
C LYS A 346 -30.70 -5.65 9.84
N VAL A 347 -30.66 -5.73 8.50
CA VAL A 347 -31.82 -6.07 7.67
C VAL A 347 -32.02 -7.59 7.55
N SER A 348 -30.98 -8.37 7.86
CA SER A 348 -30.95 -9.83 7.66
C SER A 348 -31.22 -10.64 8.95
N THR A 349 -31.50 -9.98 10.06
CA THR A 349 -31.89 -10.61 11.33
C THR A 349 -33.41 -10.52 11.49
N PRO A 350 -34.14 -11.65 11.64
CA PRO A 350 -35.61 -11.67 11.67
C PRO A 350 -36.24 -11.05 12.92
#